data_AF-A0A086ZU44-F1
#
_entry.id   AF-A0A086ZU44-F1
#
_cell.length_a   1.000
_cell.length_b   1.000
_cell.length_c   1.000
_cell.angle_alpha   90.00
_cell.angle_beta   90.00
_cell.angle_gamma   90.00
#
_symmetry.space_group_name_H-M   'P 1'
#
loop_
_entity.id
_entity.type
_entity.pdbx_description
1 polymer ?
#
loop_
_entity_poly.entity_id
_entity_poly.type
_entity_poly.pdbx_seq_one_letter_code
_entity_poly.pdbx_strand_id
1 'polypeptide(L)' 'MAWIRVETGKHVRLTPAQTRLMSRLLVADVITQNSNRLRTLAILDDLGLVEQASEDRWRLTGYGRRIALELESR' A
#
# COMPACT_ATOMS: atom_id res chain seq x y z
N MET A 1 -13.03 -0.32 -6.67
CA MET A 1 -11.95 -1.34 -6.63
C MET A 1 -10.99 -1.02 -7.75
N ALA A 2 -9.68 -1.08 -7.51
CA ALA A 2 -8.70 -0.61 -8.48
C ALA A 2 -7.74 -1.72 -8.92
N TRP A 3 -7.41 -1.74 -10.21
CA TRP A 3 -6.39 -2.62 -10.78
C TRP A 3 -5.07 -1.88 -10.87
N ILE A 4 -4.00 -2.55 -10.41
CA ILE A 4 -2.62 -2.09 -10.48
C ILE A 4 -1.79 -3.12 -11.25
N ARG A 5 -0.70 -2.68 -11.88
CA ARG A 5 0.26 -3.58 -12.54
C ARG A 5 1.52 -3.65 -11.68
N VAL A 6 1.77 -4.78 -11.04
CA VAL A 6 2.97 -5.00 -10.22
C VAL A 6 4.22 -5.20 -11.06
N GLU A 7 5.41 -5.03 -10.46
CA GLU A 7 6.70 -5.09 -11.15
C GLU A 7 6.90 -6.38 -11.94
N THR A 8 6.33 -7.51 -11.49
CA THR A 8 6.36 -8.79 -12.21
C THR A 8 5.48 -8.81 -13.47
N GLY A 9 4.86 -7.69 -13.85
CA GLY A 9 3.95 -7.56 -14.98
C GLY A 9 2.53 -8.10 -14.74
N LYS A 10 2.24 -8.62 -13.54
CA LYS A 10 0.91 -9.14 -13.18
C LYS A 10 -0.06 -7.99 -12.86
N HIS A 11 -1.32 -8.15 -13.24
CA HIS A 11 -2.39 -7.26 -12.79
C HIS A 11 -2.97 -7.78 -11.49
N VAL A 12 -2.94 -6.95 -10.45
CA VAL A 12 -3.48 -7.27 -9.13
C VAL A 12 -4.63 -6.32 -8.83
N ARG A 13 -5.71 -6.85 -8.30
CA ARG A 13 -6.87 -6.07 -7.88
C ARG A 13 -6.74 -5.72 -6.41
N LEU A 14 -6.65 -4.41 -6.11
CA LEU A 14 -6.71 -3.92 -4.75
C LEU A 14 -8.15 -3.86 -4.25
N THR A 15 -8.36 -4.38 -3.05
CA THR A 15 -9.59 -4.25 -2.29
C THR A 15 -9.78 -2.80 -1.81
N PRO A 16 -11.02 -2.37 -1.50
CA PRO A 16 -11.25 -1.02 -0.97
C PRO A 16 -10.49 -0.71 0.33
N ALA A 17 -10.21 -1.74 1.15
CA ALA A 17 -9.41 -1.58 2.36
C ALA A 17 -7.93 -1.29 2.04
N GLN A 18 -7.37 -2.00 1.07
CA GLN A 18 -5.99 -1.79 0.59
C GLN A 18 -5.86 -0.40 -0.06
N THR A 19 -6.78 -0.02 -0.95
CA THR A 19 -6.77 1.30 -1.57
C THR A 19 -6.81 2.42 -0.52
N ARG A 20 -7.74 2.37 0.43
CA ARG A 20 -7.81 3.38 1.51
C ARG A 20 -6.55 3.43 2.37
N LEU A 21 -5.91 2.29 2.61
CA LEU A 21 -4.67 2.25 3.37
C LEU A 21 -3.52 2.90 2.60
N MET A 22 -3.42 2.65 1.29
CA MET A 22 -2.45 3.29 0.40
C MET A 22 -2.63 4.82 0.38
N SER A 23 -3.88 5.31 0.24
CA SER A 23 -4.19 6.74 0.31
C SER A 23 -3.79 7.35 1.65
N ARG A 24 -4.08 6.66 2.76
CA ARG A 24 -3.71 7.13 4.09
C ARG A 24 -2.20 7.19 4.28
N LEU A 25 -1.49 6.18 3.80
CA LEU A 25 -0.03 6.14 3.81
C LEU A 25 0.59 7.24 2.94
N LEU A 26 -0.03 7.57 1.80
CA LEU A 26 0.42 8.65 0.92
C LEU A 26 0.38 10.01 1.61
N VAL A 27 -0.66 10.26 2.41
CA VAL A 27 -0.84 11.52 3.16
C VAL A 27 0.00 11.55 4.45
N ALA A 28 0.03 10.45 5.20
CA ALA A 28 0.68 10.40 6.51
C ALA A 28 2.19 10.14 6.43
N ASP A 29 2.70 9.70 5.27
CA ASP A 29 4.06 9.23 4.98
C ASP A 29 4.43 7.93 5.74
N VAL A 30 4.09 7.86 7.03
CA VAL A 30 4.28 6.71 7.90
C VAL A 30 3.02 6.47 8.73
N ILE A 31 2.64 5.20 8.93
CA ILE A 31 1.57 4.82 9.86
C ILE A 31 2.06 3.78 10.87
N THR A 32 1.49 3.82 12.07
CA THR A 32 1.66 2.76 13.05
C THR A 32 0.74 1.56 12.74
N GLN A 33 1.32 0.37 12.83
CA GLN A 33 0.66 -0.92 12.71
C GLN A 33 -0.35 -1.07 13.85
N ASN A 34 -1.53 -1.60 13.52
CA ASN A 34 -2.46 -2.12 14.49
C ASN A 34 -3.07 -3.42 13.99
N SER A 35 -3.69 -4.20 14.88
CA SER A 35 -4.21 -5.53 14.57
C SER A 35 -5.19 -5.54 13.39
N ASN A 36 -5.94 -4.44 13.20
CA ASN A 36 -6.91 -4.29 12.10
C ASN A 36 -6.27 -4.10 10.72
N ARG A 37 -4.98 -3.70 10.66
CA ARG A 37 -4.26 -3.41 9.42
C ARG A 37 -3.19 -4.44 9.11
N LEU A 38 -2.87 -5.34 10.04
CA LEU A 38 -1.75 -6.27 9.94
C LEU A 38 -1.84 -7.16 8.69
N ARG A 39 -3.01 -7.79 8.45
CA ARG A 39 -3.24 -8.59 7.24
C ARG A 39 -3.14 -7.75 5.96
N THR A 40 -3.66 -6.53 5.97
CA THR A 40 -3.62 -5.64 4.80
C THR A 40 -2.20 -5.20 4.49
N LEU A 41 -1.42 -4.85 5.51
CA LEU A 41 -0.01 -4.49 5.39
C LEU A 41 0.81 -5.65 4.85
N ALA A 42 0.62 -6.87 5.39
CA ALA A 42 1.31 -8.06 4.89
C ALA A 42 1.05 -8.34 3.41
N ILE A 43 -0.19 -8.17 2.93
CA ILE A 43 -0.50 -8.33 1.50
C ILE A 43 0.15 -7.20 0.67
N LEU A 44 0.13 -5.97 1.15
CA LEU A 44 0.76 -4.86 0.43
C LEU A 44 2.28 -4.98 0.39
N ASP A 45 2.88 -5.56 1.43
CA ASP A 45 4.31 -5.85 1.56
C ASP A 45 4.73 -6.94 0.56
N ASP A 46 3.96 -8.03 0.47
CA ASP A 46 4.16 -9.08 -0.53
C ASP A 46 4.06 -8.55 -1.99
N LEU A 47 3.28 -7.48 -2.19
CA LEU A 47 3.17 -6.77 -3.47
C LEU A 47 4.27 -5.70 -3.69
N GLY A 48 5.18 -5.51 -2.73
CA GLY A 48 6.25 -4.51 -2.76
C GLY A 48 5.75 -3.06 -2.68
N LEU A 49 4.53 -2.83 -2.21
CA LEU A 49 3.90 -1.50 -2.16
C LEU A 49 4.19 -0.76 -0.85
N VAL A 50 4.47 -1.49 0.22
CA VAL A 50 4.83 -0.93 1.52
C VAL A 50 6.12 -1.57 2.00
N GLU A 51 6.76 -0.90 2.95
CA GLU A 51 7.91 -1.43 3.68
C GLU A 51 7.83 -1.00 5.14
N GLN A 52 8.47 -1.78 6.00
CA GLN A 52 8.56 -1.49 7.42
C GLN A 52 9.65 -0.42 7.66
N ALA A 53 9.24 0.73 8.18
CA ALA A 53 10.13 1.83 8.53
C ALA A 53 10.77 1.66 9.92
N SER A 54 10.04 1.04 10.86
CA SER A 54 10.53 0.58 12.17
C SER A 54 9.60 -0.50 12.74
N GLU A 55 9.90 -1.04 13.92
CA GLU A 55 9.20 -2.20 14.55
C GLU A 55 7.68 -2.22 14.37
N ASP A 56 7.00 -1.08 14.54
CA ASP A 56 5.56 -0.95 14.36
C ASP A 56 5.17 0.10 13.31
N ARG A 57 6.11 0.63 12.52
CA ARG A 57 5.84 1.71 11.56
C ARG A 57 6.03 1.25 10.12
N TRP A 58 5.09 1.63 9.28
CA TRP A 58 5.03 1.25 7.87
C TRP A 58 4.92 2.48 6.99
N ARG A 59 5.56 2.44 5.82
CA ARG A 59 5.52 3.50 4.81
C ARG A 59 5.33 2.92 3.41
N LEU A 60 5.03 3.77 2.43
CA LEU A 60 5.06 3.35 1.03
C LEU A 60 6.51 3.17 0.56
N THR A 61 6.75 2.14 -0.26
CA THR A 61 7.95 2.10 -1.09
C THR A 61 7.87 3.18 -2.18
N GLY A 62 8.97 3.44 -2.89
CA GLY A 62 8.93 4.34 -4.06
C GLY A 62 7.91 3.90 -5.12
N TYR A 63 7.85 2.58 -5.39
CA TYR A 63 6.86 1.97 -6.27
C TYR A 63 5.43 2.11 -5.71
N GLY A 64 5.22 1.82 -4.43
CA GLY A 64 3.93 2.00 -3.76
C GLY A 64 3.42 3.44 -3.78
N ARG A 65 4.32 4.43 -3.63
CA ARG A 65 3.97 5.85 -3.71
C ARG A 65 3.44 6.23 -5.09
N ARG A 66 4.10 5.75 -6.14
CA ARG A 66 3.63 5.95 -7.51
C ARG A 66 2.25 5.35 -7.73
N ILE A 67 2.04 4.10 -7.29
CA ILE A 67 0.74 3.44 -7.40
C ILE A 67 -0.35 4.19 -6.62
N ALA A 68 -0.07 4.66 -5.40
CA ALA A 68 -1.02 5.44 -4.63
C ALA A 68 -1.45 6.73 -5.37
N LEU A 69 -0.50 7.44 -6.00
CA LEU A 69 -0.80 8.62 -6.80
C LEU A 69 -1.65 8.30 -8.04
N GLU A 70 -1.35 7.19 -8.72
CA GLU A 70 -2.17 6.70 -9.85
C GLU A 70 -3.60 6.34 -9.41
N LEU A 71 -3.80 5.93 -8.16
CA LEU A 71 -5.12 5.62 -7.60
C LEU A 71 -5.93 6.86 -7.26
N GLU A 72 -5.30 7.94 -6.77
CA GLU A 72 -5.97 9.22 -6.48
C GLU A 72 -6.34 10.00 -7.74
N SER A 73 -5.66 9.72 -8.86
CA SER A 73 -5.89 10.41 -10.14
C SER A 73 -7.01 9.77 -10.99
N ARG A 74 -7.73 8.78 -10.46
CA ARG A 74 -8.80 8.02 -11.14
C ARG A 74 -10.17 8.35 -10.57
#